data_AF-A0A6A4GM19-F1
#
_entry.id   AF-A0A6A4GM19-F1
#
_cell.length_a   1.000
_cell.length_b   1.000
_cell.length_c   1.000
_cell.angle_alpha   90.00
_cell.angle_beta   90.00
_cell.angle_gamma   90.00
#
_symmetry.space_group_name_H-M   'P 1'
#
loop_
_entity.id
_entity.type
_entity.pdbx_description
1 polymer ?
#
loop_
_entity_poly.entity_id
_entity_poly.type
_entity_poly.pdbx_seq_one_letter_code
_entity_poly.pdbx_strand_id
1 'polypeptide(L)'
;MSCLLFDLAIEPLAASIWKSELRGFSDIPGVEEKLITSLFADDTTVFLNEEDKLEDLEKILDQWCMALTAVFNIAKTQILPIRKKEYRLRIIADRRAIPEQRQIPEHIHVAVEGEAIRILGAWYGYEVHEGTAWANQLEKIDKSLENWDKSNPTMDGRKKIVQMVVGGMTQYLTQVQGMPKSIEKKLQKRI
;
A
#
# COMPACT_ATOMS: atom_id res chain seq x y z
N MET A 1 14.51 -8.60 16.30
CA MET A 1 15.56 -8.32 15.31
C MET A 1 15.66 -6.81 15.17
N SER A 2 16.86 -6.22 15.09
CA SER A 2 17.00 -4.77 14.85
C SER A 2 16.71 -4.45 13.37
N CYS A 3 16.40 -3.19 13.04
CA CYS A 3 16.07 -2.78 11.68
C CYS A 3 17.18 -3.17 10.68
N LEU A 4 18.45 -2.88 11.01
CA LEU A 4 19.58 -3.18 10.14
C LEU A 4 19.77 -4.69 9.89
N LEU A 5 19.54 -5.52 10.92
CA LEU A 5 19.62 -6.97 10.77
C LEU A 5 18.47 -7.50 9.91
N PHE A 6 17.30 -6.87 9.99
CA PHE A 6 16.17 -7.22 9.14
C PHE A 6 16.45 -6.85 7.68
N ASP A 7 17.05 -5.68 7.42
CA ASP A 7 17.41 -5.26 6.06
C ASP A 7 18.38 -6.26 5.41
N LEU A 8 19.37 -6.75 6.16
CA LEU A 8 20.29 -7.81 5.69
C LEU A 8 19.58 -9.16 5.46
N ALA A 9 18.53 -9.45 6.22
CA ALA A 9 17.76 -10.68 6.08
C ALA A 9 16.80 -10.64 4.88
N ILE A 10 16.22 -9.47 4.56
CA ILE A 10 15.27 -9.32 3.45
C ILE A 10 15.97 -9.11 2.10
N GLU A 11 17.21 -8.61 2.08
CA GLU A 11 17.98 -8.39 0.84
C GLU A 11 18.10 -9.65 -0.06
N PRO A 12 18.37 -10.87 0.47
CA PRO A 12 18.34 -12.09 -0.33
C PRO A 12 17.00 -12.35 -1.03
N LEU A 13 15.87 -11.95 -0.44
CA LEU A 13 14.56 -12.06 -1.10
C LEU A 13 14.50 -11.14 -2.32
N ALA A 14 14.90 -9.88 -2.14
CA ALA A 14 14.95 -8.91 -3.23
C ALA A 14 15.82 -9.45 -4.37
N ALA A 15 17.03 -9.94 -4.05
CA ALA A 15 17.95 -10.51 -5.03
C ALA A 15 17.38 -11.73 -5.76
N SER A 16 16.67 -12.63 -5.06
CA SER A 16 16.03 -13.80 -5.68
C SER A 16 14.90 -13.39 -6.63
N ILE A 17 14.07 -12.41 -6.26
CA ILE A 17 13.02 -11.88 -7.14
C ILE A 17 13.64 -11.22 -8.37
N TRP A 18 14.70 -10.42 -8.19
CA TRP A 18 15.39 -9.75 -9.29
C TRP A 18 16.06 -10.70 -10.28
N LYS A 19 16.60 -11.82 -9.80
CA LYS A 19 17.22 -12.86 -10.63
C LYS A 19 16.23 -13.84 -11.25
N SER A 20 14.95 -13.74 -10.90
CA SER A 20 13.91 -14.64 -11.41
C SER A 20 13.45 -14.25 -12.81
N GLU A 21 12.69 -15.14 -13.44
CA GLU A 21 12.04 -14.91 -14.74
C GLU A 21 10.80 -13.98 -14.64
N LEU A 22 10.44 -13.52 -13.44
CA LEU A 22 9.31 -12.60 -13.25
C LEU A 22 9.57 -11.29 -13.95
N ARG A 23 8.69 -10.88 -14.86
CA ARG A 23 8.84 -9.67 -15.69
C ARG A 23 8.42 -8.39 -14.99
N GLY A 24 7.49 -8.42 -14.05
CA GLY A 24 6.97 -7.21 -13.40
C GLY A 24 6.58 -6.11 -14.40
N PHE A 25 6.79 -4.85 -14.02
CA PHE A 25 6.49 -3.69 -14.87
C PHE A 25 7.78 -3.13 -15.48
N SER A 26 7.95 -3.30 -16.79
CA SER A 26 9.10 -2.78 -17.55
C SER A 26 8.84 -1.40 -18.17
N ASP A 27 7.61 -1.14 -18.61
CA ASP A 27 7.30 0.00 -19.48
C ASP A 27 6.66 1.15 -18.68
N ILE A 28 7.39 1.66 -17.68
CA ILE A 28 6.94 2.81 -16.88
C ILE A 28 7.61 4.08 -17.43
N PRO A 29 6.84 5.08 -17.90
CA PRO A 29 7.40 6.32 -18.41
C PRO A 29 8.32 7.00 -17.38
N GLY A 30 9.59 7.23 -17.76
CA GLY A 30 10.57 7.91 -16.92
C GLY A 30 11.29 7.01 -15.90
N VAL A 31 11.09 5.69 -15.95
CA VAL A 31 11.81 4.73 -15.11
C VAL A 31 12.61 3.80 -16.03
N GLU A 32 13.95 3.82 -15.90
CA GLU A 32 14.84 2.96 -16.70
C GLU A 32 14.86 1.52 -16.19
N GLU A 33 14.63 1.34 -14.89
CA GLU A 33 14.65 0.04 -14.24
C GLU A 33 13.27 -0.61 -14.17
N LYS A 34 13.25 -1.92 -14.28
CA LYS A 34 12.05 -2.74 -14.15
C LYS A 34 11.57 -2.73 -12.69
N LEU A 35 10.29 -2.41 -12.49
CA LEU A 35 9.65 -2.46 -11.17
C LEU A 35 9.07 -3.86 -10.94
N ILE A 36 9.74 -4.67 -10.11
CA ILE A 36 9.30 -6.02 -9.73
C ILE A 36 8.87 -6.08 -8.27
N THR A 37 9.63 -5.45 -7.38
CA THR A 37 9.40 -5.53 -5.94
C THR A 37 9.73 -4.19 -5.28
N SER A 38 8.96 -3.84 -4.26
CA SER A 38 9.19 -2.71 -3.38
C SER A 38 9.10 -3.23 -1.94
N LEU A 39 10.18 -3.03 -1.19
CA LEU A 39 10.33 -3.48 0.18
C LEU A 39 10.42 -2.27 1.10
N PHE A 40 9.61 -2.24 2.15
CA PHE A 40 9.69 -1.25 3.21
C PHE A 40 9.54 -1.95 4.56
N ALA A 41 10.67 -2.20 5.22
CA ALA A 41 10.72 -3.13 6.35
C ALA A 41 10.02 -4.46 5.97
N ASP A 42 9.05 -4.92 6.77
CA ASP A 42 8.30 -6.15 6.53
C ASP A 42 7.22 -6.03 5.44
N ASP A 43 6.80 -4.80 5.10
CA ASP A 43 5.82 -4.58 4.04
C ASP A 43 6.48 -4.82 2.67
N THR A 44 6.04 -5.88 1.98
CA THR A 44 6.52 -6.29 0.65
C THR A 44 5.42 -6.12 -0.38
N THR A 45 5.69 -5.36 -1.43
CA THR A 45 4.81 -5.22 -2.60
C THR A 45 5.50 -5.79 -3.82
N VAL A 46 4.86 -6.76 -4.49
CA VAL A 46 5.37 -7.37 -5.72
C VAL A 46 4.47 -6.96 -6.89
N PHE A 47 5.09 -6.55 -7.99
CA PHE A 47 4.45 -6.17 -9.23
C PHE A 47 4.62 -7.31 -10.22
N LEU A 48 3.50 -7.86 -10.68
CA LEU A 48 3.47 -9.00 -11.60
C LEU A 48 2.91 -8.53 -12.94
N ASN A 49 3.59 -8.95 -14.01
CA ASN A 49 3.10 -8.82 -15.36
C ASN A 49 1.89 -9.74 -15.61
N GLU A 50 1.12 -9.49 -16.68
CA GLU A 50 0.02 -10.39 -17.06
C GLU A 50 0.49 -11.80 -17.43
N GLU A 51 1.75 -11.95 -17.86
CA GLU A 51 2.35 -13.25 -18.19
C GLU A 51 3.05 -13.91 -16.98
N ASP A 52 3.23 -13.19 -15.88
CA ASP A 52 3.91 -13.74 -14.70
C ASP A 52 2.99 -14.73 -13.97
N LYS A 53 3.59 -15.82 -13.49
CA LYS A 53 2.88 -16.85 -12.75
C LYS A 53 2.97 -16.59 -11.26
N LEU A 54 1.82 -16.58 -10.59
CA LEU A 54 1.77 -16.42 -9.14
C LEU A 54 2.54 -17.57 -8.45
N GLU A 55 2.50 -18.76 -9.03
CA GLU A 55 3.20 -19.94 -8.53
C GLU A 55 4.72 -19.80 -8.57
N ASP A 56 5.26 -19.03 -9.52
CA ASP A 56 6.71 -18.78 -9.60
C ASP A 56 7.15 -17.79 -8.51
N LEU A 57 6.31 -16.81 -8.19
CA LEU A 57 6.50 -15.97 -7.02
C LEU A 57 6.41 -16.78 -5.72
N GLU A 58 5.36 -17.59 -5.56
CA GLU A 58 5.17 -18.44 -4.37
C GLU A 58 6.40 -19.33 -4.10
N LYS A 59 6.98 -19.95 -5.12
CA LYS A 59 8.22 -20.74 -4.98
C LYS A 59 9.39 -19.92 -4.44
N ILE A 60 9.57 -18.69 -4.92
CA ILE A 60 10.64 -17.80 -4.45
C ILE A 60 10.41 -17.42 -2.99
N LEU A 61 9.17 -17.08 -2.63
CA LEU A 61 8.80 -16.75 -1.26
C LEU A 61 9.01 -17.94 -0.32
N ASP A 62 8.57 -19.14 -0.71
CA ASP A 62 8.69 -20.37 0.08
C ASP A 62 10.16 -20.76 0.31
N GLN A 63 11.00 -20.64 -0.72
CA GLN A 63 12.44 -20.90 -0.59
C GLN A 63 13.11 -19.95 0.39
N TRP A 64 12.78 -18.65 0.30
CA TRP A 64 13.32 -17.66 1.22
C TRP A 64 12.81 -17.87 2.65
N CYS A 65 11.51 -18.14 2.82
CA CYS A 65 10.88 -18.49 4.09
C CYS A 65 11.54 -19.70 4.74
N MET A 66 11.81 -20.75 3.96
CA MET A 66 12.50 -21.95 4.43
C MET A 66 13.94 -21.66 4.85
N ALA A 67 14.67 -20.85 4.10
CA ALA A 67 16.06 -20.50 4.39
C ALA A 67 16.21 -19.65 5.66
N LEU A 68 15.30 -18.70 5.89
CA LEU A 68 15.38 -17.79 7.03
C LEU A 68 14.46 -18.17 8.19
N THR A 69 13.72 -19.28 8.07
CA THR A 69 12.69 -19.70 9.03
C THR A 69 11.66 -18.58 9.29
N ALA A 70 11.38 -17.79 8.26
CA ALA A 70 10.42 -16.70 8.28
C ALA A 70 9.06 -17.16 7.77
N VAL A 71 7.98 -16.50 8.20
CA VAL A 71 6.60 -16.82 7.77
C VAL A 71 5.94 -15.57 7.23
N PHE A 72 5.57 -15.58 5.95
CA PHE A 72 4.73 -14.53 5.38
C PHE A 72 3.33 -14.60 5.98
N ASN A 73 2.76 -13.44 6.28
CA ASN A 73 1.39 -13.37 6.74
C ASN A 73 0.45 -13.43 5.54
N ILE A 74 0.19 -14.64 5.04
CA ILE A 74 -0.63 -14.88 3.86
C ILE A 74 -2.05 -14.32 4.06
N ALA A 75 -2.58 -14.33 5.28
CA ALA A 75 -3.88 -13.76 5.60
C ALA A 75 -3.96 -12.23 5.43
N LYS A 76 -2.81 -11.53 5.41
CA LYS A 76 -2.73 -10.10 5.12
C LYS A 76 -2.40 -9.80 3.66
N THR A 77 -2.04 -10.82 2.86
CA THR A 77 -1.75 -10.65 1.45
C THR A 77 -3.00 -10.23 0.69
N GLN A 78 -2.86 -9.16 -0.09
CA GLN A 78 -3.92 -8.59 -0.89
C GLN A 78 -3.42 -8.43 -2.33
N ILE A 79 -4.30 -8.68 -3.29
CA ILE A 79 -4.02 -8.52 -4.71
C ILE A 79 -4.89 -7.39 -5.25
N LEU A 80 -4.26 -6.44 -5.94
CA LEU A 80 -4.94 -5.40 -6.70
C LEU A 80 -4.71 -5.65 -8.20
N PRO A 81 -5.73 -6.07 -8.95
CA PRO A 81 -5.62 -6.22 -10.40
C PRO A 81 -5.47 -4.84 -11.07
N ILE A 82 -4.40 -4.61 -11.83
CA ILE A 82 -4.12 -3.32 -12.48
C ILE A 82 -4.24 -3.48 -14.01
N ARG A 83 -5.35 -2.99 -14.60
CA ARG A 83 -5.52 -2.83 -16.06
C ARG A 83 -6.88 -2.18 -16.39
N LYS A 84 -7.30 -2.31 -17.65
CA LYS A 84 -8.66 -2.03 -18.12
C LYS A 84 -9.70 -2.82 -17.32
N LYS A 85 -10.92 -2.27 -17.23
CA LYS A 85 -12.02 -2.80 -16.42
C LYS A 85 -12.35 -4.25 -16.75
N GLU A 86 -12.32 -4.64 -18.02
CA GLU A 86 -12.65 -5.99 -18.49
C GLU A 86 -11.70 -7.04 -17.90
N TYR A 87 -10.41 -6.73 -17.87
CA TYR A 87 -9.38 -7.61 -17.29
C TYR A 87 -9.55 -7.75 -15.77
N ARG A 88 -9.87 -6.65 -15.09
CA ARG A 88 -10.07 -6.64 -13.63
C ARG A 88 -11.30 -7.47 -13.25
N LEU A 89 -12.42 -7.27 -13.96
CA LEU A 89 -13.63 -8.06 -13.76
C LEU A 89 -13.42 -9.55 -14.02
N ARG A 90 -12.63 -9.91 -15.05
CA ARG A 90 -12.25 -11.30 -15.31
C ARG A 90 -11.47 -11.91 -14.15
N ILE A 91 -10.45 -11.22 -13.64
CA ILE A 91 -9.66 -11.71 -12.50
C ILE A 91 -10.53 -11.84 -11.26
N ILE A 92 -11.43 -10.90 -11.00
CA ILE A 92 -12.33 -10.96 -9.84
C ILE A 92 -13.27 -12.17 -9.94
N ALA A 93 -13.82 -12.42 -11.14
CA ALA A 93 -14.76 -13.53 -11.38
C ALA A 93 -14.05 -14.90 -11.38
N ASP A 94 -13.00 -15.05 -12.17
CA ASP A 94 -12.33 -16.33 -12.40
C ASP A 94 -11.26 -16.64 -11.34
N ARG A 95 -10.87 -15.62 -10.56
CA ARG A 95 -9.73 -15.65 -9.63
C ARG A 95 -8.46 -16.19 -10.28
N ARG A 96 -8.22 -15.84 -11.54
CA ARG A 96 -7.06 -16.27 -12.35
C ARG A 96 -6.47 -15.09 -13.10
N ALA A 97 -5.16 -14.89 -12.99
CA ALA A 97 -4.47 -13.89 -13.81
C ALA A 97 -4.46 -14.33 -15.29
N ILE A 98 -4.04 -15.59 -15.52
CA ILE A 98 -4.04 -16.26 -16.83
C ILE A 98 -5.04 -17.43 -16.79
N PRO A 99 -5.87 -17.67 -17.83
CA PRO A 99 -6.87 -18.74 -17.83
C PRO A 99 -6.30 -20.13 -17.49
N GLU A 100 -5.10 -20.45 -17.97
CA GLU A 100 -4.42 -21.73 -17.79
C GLU A 100 -3.69 -21.87 -16.44
N GLN A 101 -3.58 -20.79 -15.65
CA GLN A 101 -2.91 -20.82 -14.34
C GLN A 101 -3.81 -21.36 -13.22
N ARG A 102 -3.19 -21.70 -12.09
CA ARG A 102 -3.91 -22.03 -10.87
C ARG A 102 -4.75 -20.84 -10.42
N GLN A 103 -5.92 -21.16 -9.88
CA GLN A 103 -6.77 -20.16 -9.25
C GLN A 103 -6.11 -19.60 -7.98
N ILE A 104 -6.17 -18.28 -7.83
CA ILE A 104 -5.75 -17.55 -6.63
C ILE A 104 -6.51 -18.14 -5.42
N PRO A 105 -5.79 -18.66 -4.40
CA PRO A 105 -6.40 -19.26 -3.23
C PRO A 105 -7.45 -18.36 -2.59
N GLU A 106 -8.58 -18.92 -2.13
CA GLU A 106 -9.72 -18.16 -1.59
C GLU A 106 -9.36 -17.26 -0.40
N HIS A 107 -8.38 -17.68 0.40
CA HIS A 107 -7.93 -16.93 1.57
C HIS A 107 -7.13 -15.67 1.22
N ILE A 108 -6.69 -15.50 -0.04
CA ILE A 108 -6.03 -14.28 -0.51
C ILE A 108 -7.11 -13.32 -1.01
N HIS A 109 -7.17 -12.14 -0.39
CA HIS A 109 -8.13 -11.12 -0.79
C HIS A 109 -7.73 -10.50 -2.14
N VAL A 110 -8.69 -10.37 -3.05
CA VAL A 110 -8.54 -9.69 -4.35
C VAL A 110 -9.47 -8.49 -4.34
N ALA A 111 -8.91 -7.30 -4.46
CA ALA A 111 -9.65 -6.04 -4.38
C ALA A 111 -10.66 -5.93 -5.53
N VAL A 112 -11.91 -5.60 -5.20
CA VAL A 112 -12.98 -5.39 -6.20
C VAL A 112 -13.16 -3.91 -6.55
N GLU A 113 -14.04 -3.63 -7.51
CA GLU A 113 -14.42 -2.24 -7.85
C GLU A 113 -15.02 -1.52 -6.64
N GLY A 114 -14.62 -0.26 -6.42
CA GLY A 114 -15.05 0.53 -5.27
C GLY A 114 -14.31 0.20 -3.96
N GLU A 115 -13.49 -0.84 -3.95
CA GLU A 115 -12.66 -1.23 -2.82
C GLU A 115 -11.23 -0.69 -2.96
N ALA A 116 -10.63 -0.28 -1.84
CA ALA A 116 -9.26 0.22 -1.79
C ALA A 116 -8.41 -0.63 -0.85
N ILE A 117 -7.21 -0.99 -1.30
CA ILE A 117 -6.19 -1.63 -0.48
C ILE A 117 -5.20 -0.59 0.02
N ARG A 118 -4.55 -0.87 1.16
CA ARG A 118 -3.58 0.05 1.76
C ARG A 118 -2.16 -0.41 1.51
N ILE A 119 -1.36 0.44 0.88
CA ILE A 119 0.09 0.22 0.64
C ILE A 119 0.84 1.40 1.26
N LEU A 120 1.68 1.15 2.27
CA LEU A 120 2.47 2.15 3.00
C LEU A 120 1.66 3.35 3.55
N GLY A 121 0.37 3.15 3.85
CA GLY A 121 -0.51 4.20 4.36
C GLY A 121 -1.27 4.99 3.30
N ALA A 122 -0.98 4.78 2.02
CA ALA A 122 -1.78 5.27 0.90
C ALA A 122 -2.80 4.22 0.45
N TRP A 123 -3.92 4.69 -0.10
CA TRP A 123 -5.07 3.88 -0.49
C TRP A 123 -5.17 3.73 -2.01
N TYR A 124 -5.03 2.52 -2.52
CA TYR A 124 -5.04 2.22 -3.94
C TYR A 124 -6.26 1.37 -4.29
N GLY A 125 -6.98 1.76 -5.34
CA GLY A 125 -8.18 1.05 -5.79
C GLY A 125 -8.82 1.78 -6.95
N TYR A 126 -9.82 1.14 -7.55
CA TYR A 126 -10.57 1.69 -8.68
C TYR A 126 -11.96 2.12 -8.23
N GLU A 127 -12.47 3.21 -8.82
CA GLU A 127 -13.79 3.79 -8.50
C GLU A 127 -13.98 4.09 -6.99
N VAL A 128 -12.87 4.32 -6.27
CA VAL A 128 -12.89 4.63 -4.84
C VAL A 128 -13.36 6.06 -4.62
N HIS A 129 -14.27 6.26 -3.66
CA HIS A 129 -14.77 7.59 -3.33
C HIS A 129 -13.66 8.57 -2.94
N GLU A 130 -13.78 9.79 -3.47
CA GLU A 130 -12.87 10.89 -3.16
C GLU A 130 -12.93 11.20 -1.67
N GLY A 131 -11.80 11.01 -0.97
CA GLY A 131 -11.70 11.25 0.47
C GLY A 131 -11.74 10.01 1.37
N THR A 132 -11.93 8.79 0.82
CA THR A 132 -11.77 7.54 1.60
C THR A 132 -10.40 7.49 2.28
N ALA A 133 -9.35 7.91 1.56
CA ALA A 133 -7.99 7.99 2.10
C ALA A 133 -7.85 8.95 3.30
N TRP A 134 -8.68 10.00 3.33
CA TRP A 134 -8.61 11.08 4.29
C TRP A 134 -9.49 10.88 5.52
N ALA A 135 -10.48 9.98 5.49
CA ALA A 135 -11.44 9.78 6.58
C ALA A 135 -10.74 9.46 7.91
N ASN A 136 -9.89 8.43 7.93
CA ASN A 136 -9.11 8.04 9.11
C ASN A 136 -8.16 9.14 9.56
N GLN A 137 -7.61 9.91 8.62
CA GLN A 137 -6.66 10.97 8.95
C GLN A 137 -7.35 12.17 9.59
N LEU A 138 -8.54 12.54 9.10
CA LEU A 138 -9.38 13.58 9.70
C LEU A 138 -9.82 13.19 11.11
N GLU A 139 -10.23 11.93 11.32
CA GLU A 139 -10.62 11.46 12.66
C GLU A 139 -9.44 11.51 13.66
N LYS A 140 -8.23 11.14 13.22
CA LYS A 140 -7.02 11.27 14.05
C LYS A 140 -6.70 12.72 14.39
N ILE A 141 -6.86 13.63 13.44
CA ILE A 141 -6.69 15.07 13.65
C ILE A 141 -7.70 15.56 14.69
N ASP A 142 -8.99 15.22 14.52
CA ASP A 142 -10.07 15.62 15.44
C ASP A 142 -9.78 15.15 16.87
N LYS A 143 -9.47 13.85 17.04
CA LYS A 143 -9.11 13.28 18.35
C LYS A 143 -7.89 13.96 18.98
N SER A 144 -6.88 14.31 18.17
CA SER A 144 -5.69 14.99 18.66
C SER A 144 -6.01 16.41 19.12
N LEU A 145 -6.76 17.17 18.32
CA LEU A 145 -7.19 18.53 18.67
C LEU A 145 -8.07 18.55 19.92
N GLU A 146 -9.04 17.63 20.03
CA GLU A 146 -9.87 17.47 21.22
C GLU A 146 -9.05 17.18 22.49
N ASN A 147 -8.00 16.37 22.36
CA ASN A 147 -7.13 16.07 23.49
C ASN A 147 -6.27 17.26 23.89
N TRP A 148 -5.78 18.03 22.92
CA TRP A 148 -5.01 19.26 23.20
C TRP A 148 -5.89 20.38 23.77
N ASP A 149 -7.16 20.46 23.41
CA ASP A 149 -8.05 21.49 23.95
C ASP A 149 -8.29 21.32 25.46
N LYS A 150 -8.20 20.09 25.98
CA LYS A 150 -8.25 19.79 27.43
C LYS A 150 -7.15 20.48 28.24
N SER A 151 -6.04 20.85 27.61
CA SER A 151 -4.95 21.57 28.29
C SER A 151 -5.17 23.08 28.36
N ASN A 152 -6.31 23.59 27.88
CA ASN A 152 -6.64 25.03 27.79
C ASN A 152 -5.48 25.88 27.22
N PRO A 153 -5.00 25.57 26.01
CA PRO A 153 -3.85 26.26 25.43
C PRO A 153 -4.13 27.74 25.17
N THR A 154 -3.11 28.58 25.34
CA THR A 154 -3.16 29.99 24.91
C THR A 154 -3.29 30.09 23.39
N MET A 155 -3.58 31.29 22.86
CA MET A 155 -3.66 31.50 21.40
C MET A 155 -2.36 31.10 20.67
N ASP A 156 -1.20 31.43 21.24
CA ASP A 156 0.09 30.99 20.68
C ASP A 156 0.27 29.47 20.79
N GLY A 157 -0.22 28.86 21.87
CA GLY A 157 -0.27 27.41 22.02
C GLY A 157 -1.12 26.76 20.93
N ARG A 158 -2.34 27.26 20.70
CA ARG A 158 -3.26 26.78 19.65
C ARG A 158 -2.64 26.88 18.27
N LYS A 159 -1.98 28.00 17.94
CA LYS A 159 -1.25 28.17 16.67
C LYS A 159 -0.20 27.05 16.46
N LYS A 160 0.61 26.77 17.49
CA LYS A 160 1.63 25.71 17.42
C LYS A 160 1.01 24.32 17.32
N ILE A 161 -0.07 24.07 18.07
CA ILE A 161 -0.80 22.80 18.03
C ILE A 161 -1.38 22.57 16.64
N VAL A 162 -2.04 23.55 16.03
CA VAL A 162 -2.56 23.44 14.66
C VAL A 162 -1.43 23.14 13.68
N GLN A 163 -0.30 23.85 13.76
CA GLN A 163 0.84 23.58 12.87
C GLN A 163 1.38 22.15 13.04
N MET A 164 1.54 21.69 14.27
CA MET A 164 2.06 20.35 14.58
C MET A 164 1.08 19.24 14.20
N VAL A 165 -0.20 19.38 14.59
CA VAL A 165 -1.22 18.37 14.41
C VAL A 165 -1.77 18.42 12.99
N VAL A 166 -2.44 19.51 12.61
CA VAL A 166 -3.05 19.61 11.27
C VAL A 166 -1.97 19.59 10.20
N GLY A 167 -0.96 20.47 10.33
CA GLY A 167 0.13 20.53 9.35
C GLY A 167 0.94 19.24 9.26
N GLY A 168 1.41 18.72 10.41
CA GLY A 168 2.24 17.51 10.44
C GLY A 168 1.51 16.26 9.95
N MET A 169 0.23 16.10 10.31
CA MET A 169 -0.53 14.91 9.95
C MET A 169 -1.05 14.88 8.51
N THR A 170 -1.11 16.03 7.82
CA THR A 170 -1.61 16.09 6.43
C THR A 170 -0.51 15.96 5.40
N GLN A 171 0.75 16.29 5.74
CA GLN A 171 1.88 16.39 4.80
C GLN A 171 2.09 15.12 3.97
N TYR A 172 2.22 13.97 4.62
CA TYR A 172 2.50 12.70 3.95
C TYR A 172 1.42 12.33 2.93
N LEU A 173 0.16 12.30 3.36
CA LEU A 173 -0.95 11.88 2.50
C LEU A 173 -1.18 12.87 1.36
N THR A 174 -0.94 14.16 1.59
CA THR A 174 -0.98 15.19 0.53
C THR A 174 0.08 14.91 -0.54
N GLN A 175 1.29 14.51 -0.14
CA GLN A 175 2.37 14.24 -1.08
C GLN A 175 2.09 12.99 -1.93
N VAL A 176 1.55 11.93 -1.32
CA VAL A 176 1.40 10.63 -2.00
C VAL A 176 0.09 10.53 -2.79
N GLN A 177 -0.99 11.16 -2.32
CA GLN A 177 -2.33 11.01 -2.93
C GLN A 177 -3.01 12.34 -3.27
N GLY A 178 -2.34 13.47 -3.02
CA GLY A 178 -2.94 14.79 -3.15
C GLY A 178 -3.95 15.13 -2.06
N MET A 179 -4.42 16.37 -2.07
CA MET A 179 -5.47 16.84 -1.16
C MET A 179 -6.65 17.41 -1.97
N PRO A 180 -7.79 16.69 -2.03
CA PRO A 180 -9.00 17.22 -2.63
C PRO A 180 -9.45 18.53 -1.99
N LYS A 181 -10.06 19.43 -2.80
CA LYS A 181 -10.60 20.70 -2.30
C LYS A 181 -11.68 20.51 -1.22
N SER A 182 -12.43 19.42 -1.27
CA SER A 182 -13.40 19.06 -0.23
C SER A 182 -12.73 18.79 1.12
N ILE A 183 -11.55 18.17 1.12
CA ILE A 183 -10.75 17.89 2.31
C ILE A 183 -10.07 19.17 2.81
N GLU A 184 -9.51 19.98 1.91
CA GLU A 184 -8.92 21.28 2.27
C GLU A 184 -9.93 22.16 3.04
N LYS A 185 -11.16 22.26 2.54
CA LYS A 185 -12.26 22.98 3.22
C LYS A 185 -12.60 22.39 4.59
N LYS A 186 -12.53 21.06 4.75
CA LYS A 186 -12.75 20.41 6.06
C LYS A 186 -11.62 20.74 7.03
N LEU A 187 -10.38 20.77 6.58
CA LEU A 187 -9.22 21.11 7.41
C LEU A 187 -9.22 22.59 7.80
N GLN A 188 -9.56 23.51 6.88
CA GLN A 188 -9.67 24.94 7.18
C GLN A 188 -10.68 25.25 8.28
N LYS A 189 -11.76 24.47 8.40
CA LYS A 189 -12.75 24.63 9.48
C LYS A 189 -12.25 24.20 10.87
N ARG A 190 -11.10 23.52 10.95
CA ARG A 190 -10.49 23.01 12.19
C ARG A 190 -9.38 23.93 12.71
N ILE A 191 -9.04 24.96 11.94
CA ILE A 191 -8.06 26.00 12.26
C ILE A 191 -8.83 27.19 12.85
#